data_AF-A0A7K6KSQ8-F1
#
_entry.id   AF-A0A7K6KSQ8-F1
#
_cell.length_a   1.000
_cell.length_b   1.000
_cell.length_c   1.000
_cell.angle_alpha   90.00
_cell.angle_beta   90.00
_cell.angle_gamma   90.00
#
_symmetry.space_group_name_H-M   'P 1'
#
loop_
_entity.id
_entity.type
_entity.pdbx_description
1 polymer ?
#
loop_
_entity_poly.entity_id
_entity_poly.type
_entity_poly.pdbx_seq_one_letter_code
_entity_poly.pdbx_strand_id
1 'polypeptide(L)'
;GPAPRTFRATRFLSFVRQLNRYGFYKVPGWIGAAVAGDAGAWLHYRNPRFRRDRPDLLFRIKRRTRANRHRLPAGPEGRRRPPCGLQQ
;
A
#
# COMPACT_ATOMS: atom_id res chain seq x y z
N GLY A 1 -18.87 -19.92 -3.27
CA GLY A 1 -17.71 -20.49 -3.98
C GLY A 1 -16.47 -19.67 -3.70
N PRO A 2 -15.26 -20.25 -3.70
CA PRO A 2 -14.04 -19.48 -3.50
C PRO A 2 -13.93 -18.41 -4.58
N ALA A 3 -13.60 -17.18 -4.20
CA ALA A 3 -13.47 -16.08 -5.15
C ALA A 3 -12.47 -16.46 -6.26
N PRO A 4 -12.79 -16.20 -7.54
CA PRO A 4 -11.87 -16.52 -8.64
C PRO A 4 -10.53 -15.87 -8.36
N ARG A 5 -9.43 -16.54 -8.73
CA ARG A 5 -8.05 -16.06 -8.59
C ARG A 5 -7.94 -14.58 -9.01
N THR A 6 -8.11 -13.66 -8.06
CA THR A 6 -8.34 -12.23 -8.34
C THR A 6 -7.09 -11.57 -8.91
N PHE A 7 -5.93 -12.20 -8.70
CA PHE A 7 -4.65 -11.76 -9.21
C PHE A 7 -3.91 -12.92 -9.90
N ARG A 8 -3.30 -12.61 -11.06
CA ARG A 8 -2.37 -13.52 -11.76
C ARG A 8 -1.02 -13.66 -11.05
N ALA A 9 -0.70 -12.74 -10.15
CA ALA A 9 0.57 -12.74 -9.43
C ALA A 9 0.57 -13.80 -8.32
N THR A 10 1.61 -14.63 -8.28
CA THR A 10 1.83 -15.65 -7.24
C THR A 10 2.60 -15.12 -6.04
N ARG A 11 3.38 -14.04 -6.23
CA ARG A 11 4.22 -13.44 -5.19
C ARG A 11 3.49 -12.31 -4.49
N PHE A 12 3.39 -12.39 -3.16
CA PHE A 12 2.77 -11.35 -2.33
C PHE A 12 3.41 -9.95 -2.52
N LEU A 13 4.72 -9.89 -2.79
CA LEU A 13 5.41 -8.62 -3.06
C LEU A 13 4.87 -7.91 -4.31
N SER A 14 4.34 -8.63 -5.29
CA SER A 14 3.66 -8.02 -6.44
C SER A 14 2.38 -7.32 -6.04
N PHE A 15 1.63 -7.87 -5.09
CA PHE A 15 0.44 -7.23 -4.52
C PHE A 15 0.82 -5.95 -3.74
N VAL A 16 1.84 -6.01 -2.89
CA VAL A 16 2.36 -4.84 -2.16
C VAL A 16 2.80 -3.72 -3.11
N ARG A 17 3.49 -4.05 -4.21
CA ARG A 17 3.86 -3.05 -5.23
C ARG A 17 2.65 -2.39 -5.86
N GLN A 18 1.56 -3.12 -6.08
CA GLN A 18 0.32 -2.55 -6.60
C GLN A 18 -0.32 -1.61 -5.58
N LEU A 19 -0.39 -1.99 -4.30
CA LEU A 19 -0.85 -1.10 -3.22
C LEU A 19 -0.09 0.23 -3.22
N ASN A 20 1.25 0.18 -3.28
CA ASN A 20 2.09 1.38 -3.31
C ASN A 20 1.81 2.27 -4.53
N ARG A 21 1.56 1.69 -5.71
CA ARG A 21 1.21 2.44 -6.93
C ARG A 21 -0.14 3.16 -6.82
N TYR A 22 -1.05 2.65 -6.01
CA TYR A 22 -2.36 3.27 -5.75
C TYR A 22 -2.37 4.13 -4.47
N GLY A 23 -1.19 4.41 -3.89
CA GLY A 23 -1.05 5.33 -2.76
C GLY A 23 -1.49 4.75 -1.41
N PHE A 24 -1.61 3.42 -1.30
CA PHE A 24 -1.69 2.79 0.01
C PHE A 24 -0.32 2.86 0.70
N TYR A 25 -0.33 3.04 2.01
CA TYR A 25 0.88 3.03 2.84
C TYR A 25 0.72 2.02 3.96
N LYS A 26 1.85 1.41 4.36
CA LYS A 26 1.89 0.51 5.51
C LYS A 26 1.69 1.33 6.79
N VAL A 27 0.82 0.87 7.67
CA VAL A 27 0.59 1.45 9.00
C VAL A 27 1.47 0.69 10.01
N PRO A 28 2.52 1.31 10.57
CA PRO A 28 3.31 0.69 11.63
C PRO A 28 2.47 0.55 12.90
N GLY A 29 2.73 -0.48 13.71
CA GLY A 29 2.13 -0.61 15.05
C GLY A 29 0.66 -1.03 15.08
N TRP A 30 -0.02 -1.15 13.94
CA TRP A 30 -1.32 -1.82 13.90
C TRP A 30 -1.10 -3.33 13.93
N ILE A 31 -0.86 -3.84 15.12
CA ILE A 31 -0.94 -5.26 15.44
C ILE A 31 -2.42 -5.47 15.79
N GLY A 32 -3.23 -5.77 14.78
CA GLY A 32 -4.62 -6.15 15.03
C GLY A 32 -4.60 -7.44 15.83
N ALA A 33 -4.83 -7.34 17.15
CA ALA A 33 -5.02 -8.43 18.09
C ALA A 33 -4.35 -9.76 17.67
N ALA A 34 -3.03 -9.75 17.48
CA ALA A 34 -2.31 -11.00 17.36
C ALA A 34 -2.24 -11.57 18.77
N VAL A 35 -3.15 -12.50 19.07
CA VAL A 35 -3.02 -13.39 20.22
C VAL A 35 -1.60 -13.94 20.16
N ALA A 36 -0.83 -13.76 21.22
CA ALA A 36 0.56 -14.21 21.28
C ALA A 36 0.61 -15.72 21.00
N GLY A 37 1.03 -16.10 19.80
CA GLY A 37 1.04 -17.49 19.35
C GLY A 37 0.67 -17.72 17.90
N ASP A 38 -0.03 -16.79 17.23
CA ASP A 38 -0.43 -17.00 15.84
C ASP A 38 0.61 -16.47 14.83
N ALA A 39 0.90 -17.31 13.85
CA ALA A 39 2.03 -17.19 12.95
C ALA A 39 1.86 -16.02 11.97
N GLY A 40 2.63 -14.95 12.16
CA GLY A 40 2.91 -13.94 11.14
C GLY A 40 2.25 -12.59 11.39
N ALA A 41 3.06 -11.55 11.51
CA ALA A 41 2.61 -10.18 11.67
C ALA A 41 1.66 -9.75 10.52
N TRP A 42 0.38 -9.53 10.84
CA TRP A 42 -0.60 -8.97 9.91
C TRP A 42 -0.12 -7.62 9.36
N LEU A 43 -0.10 -7.48 8.03
CA LEU A 43 0.32 -6.25 7.38
C LEU A 43 -0.87 -5.33 7.12
N HIS A 44 -0.91 -4.22 7.84
CA HIS A 44 -1.95 -3.21 7.69
C HIS A 44 -1.56 -2.14 6.68
N TYR A 45 -2.39 -1.96 5.67
CA TYR A 45 -2.26 -0.92 4.65
C TYR A 45 -3.48 -0.01 4.66
N ARG A 46 -3.27 1.29 4.53
CA ARG A 46 -4.35 2.29 4.55
C ARG A 46 -4.27 3.22 3.36
N ASN A 47 -5.44 3.60 2.87
CA ASN A 47 -5.66 4.76 1.99
C ASN A 47 -6.94 5.47 2.49
N PRO A 48 -6.92 6.77 2.83
CA PRO A 48 -8.10 7.49 3.32
C PRO A 48 -9.31 7.44 2.37
N ARG A 49 -9.07 7.20 1.08
CA ARG A 49 -10.08 7.14 0.02
C ARG A 49 -10.58 5.71 -0.23
N PHE A 50 -10.09 4.73 0.52
CA PHE A 50 -10.55 3.34 0.47
C PHE A 50 -11.32 3.04 1.76
N ARG A 51 -12.66 3.03 1.70
CA ARG A 51 -13.54 2.80 2.86
C ARG A 51 -14.69 1.86 2.46
N ARG A 52 -15.07 0.95 3.36
CA ARG A 52 -16.07 -0.11 3.13
C ARG A 52 -17.39 0.41 2.55
N ASP A 53 -17.91 1.49 3.12
CA ASP A 53 -19.24 2.01 2.78
C ASP A 53 -19.19 3.26 1.89
N ARG A 54 -18.03 3.56 1.28
CA ARG A 54 -17.84 4.73 0.41
C ARG A 54 -17.14 4.35 -0.90
N PRO A 55 -17.82 3.59 -1.78
CA PRO A 55 -17.27 3.20 -3.08
C PRO A 55 -17.03 4.41 -3.99
N ASP A 56 -17.74 5.52 -3.77
CA ASP A 56 -17.49 6.79 -4.45
C ASP A 56 -16.04 7.25 -4.26
N LEU A 57 -15.40 7.03 -3.12
CA LEU A 57 -14.03 7.50 -2.92
C LEU A 57 -13.00 6.75 -3.79
N LEU A 58 -13.36 5.59 -4.35
CA LEU A 58 -12.49 4.78 -5.20
C LEU A 58 -12.12 5.51 -6.49
N PHE A 59 -12.99 6.35 -7.07
CA PHE A 59 -12.64 7.06 -8.32
C PHE A 59 -11.44 8.00 -8.14
N ARG A 60 -11.19 8.44 -6.90
CA ARG A 60 -10.07 9.31 -6.51
C ARG A 60 -8.75 8.55 -6.28
N ILE A 61 -8.77 7.21 -6.29
CA ILE A 61 -7.58 6.37 -6.20
C ILE A 61 -7.10 6.08 -7.62
N LYS A 62 -6.11 6.85 -8.08
CA LYS A 62 -5.51 6.67 -9.40
C LYS A 62 -4.13 6.05 -9.30
N ARG A 63 -3.80 5.22 -10.28
CA ARG A 63 -2.47 4.60 -10.38
C ARG A 63 -1.42 5.68 -10.62
N ARG A 64 -0.35 5.67 -9.84
CA ARG A 64 0.88 6.42 -10.12
C ARG A 64 1.58 5.79 -11.33
N THR A 65 1.61 6.52 -12.43
CA THR A 65 2.37 6.18 -13.63
C THR A 65 3.63 7.04 -13.72
N ARG A 66 4.55 6.75 -14.65
CA ARG A 66 5.71 7.62 -14.91
C ARG A 66 5.27 9.03 -15.28
N ALA A 67 4.22 9.15 -16.10
CA ALA A 67 3.66 10.42 -16.56
C ALA A 67 3.01 11.26 -15.43
N ASN A 68 2.47 10.62 -14.39
CA ASN A 68 1.74 11.31 -13.33
C ASN A 68 2.38 11.20 -11.95
N ARG A 69 3.69 10.90 -11.90
CA ARG A 69 4.40 10.65 -10.63
C ARG A 69 4.48 11.91 -9.75
N HIS A 70 4.53 13.08 -10.36
CA HIS A 70 4.66 14.37 -9.67
C HIS A 70 3.33 15.01 -9.27
N ARG A 71 2.20 14.66 -9.90
CA ARG A 71 0.90 15.31 -9.60
C ARG A 71 0.05 14.56 -8.57
N LEU A 72 0.46 13.35 -8.19
CA LEU A 72 -0.22 12.61 -7.12
C LEU A 72 0.52 12.87 -5.81
N PRO A 73 -0.17 13.34 -4.75
CA PRO A 73 0.47 13.58 -3.47
C PRO A 73 1.14 12.29 -3.04
N ALA A 74 2.45 12.38 -2.78
CA ALA A 74 3.18 11.32 -2.12
C ALA A 74 2.52 11.14 -0.75
N GLY A 75 1.62 10.16 -0.63
CA GLY A 75 1.10 9.71 0.67
C GLY A 75 2.26 9.62 1.68
N PRO A 76 1.97 9.86 2.97
CA PRO A 76 2.93 10.28 3.98
C PRO A 76 4.21 9.50 3.81
N GLU A 77 5.24 10.20 3.34
CA GLU A 77 6.50 9.62 2.94
C GLU A 77 7.19 9.06 4.17
N GLY A 78 6.87 7.80 4.49
CA GLY A 78 7.68 7.00 5.36
C GLY A 78 9.05 6.85 4.72
N ARG A 79 9.97 7.73 5.12
CA ARG A 79 11.40 7.70 4.81
C ARG A 79 11.70 7.60 3.30
N ARG A 80 11.70 8.75 2.61
CA ARG A 80 12.70 8.92 1.55
C ARG A 80 14.06 8.72 2.23
N ARG A 81 14.65 7.54 2.07
CA ARG A 81 16.07 7.37 2.36
C ARG A 81 16.77 8.44 1.51
N PRO A 82 17.63 9.28 2.10
CA PRO A 82 18.44 10.16 1.28
C PRO A 82 19.19 9.30 0.26
N PRO A 83 19.43 9.78 -0.96
CA PRO A 83 20.37 9.12 -1.85
C PRO A 83 21.69 9.03 -1.07
N CYS A 84 22.13 7.81 -0.79
CA CYS A 84 23.49 7.60 -0.28
C CYS A 84 24.40 7.93 -1.47
N GLY A 85 25.03 9.11 -1.43
CA GLY A 85 25.83 9.63 -2.53
C GLY A 85 26.60 10.88 -2.10
N LEU A 86 27.75 10.62 -1.46
CA LEU A 86 29.05 11.31 -1.57
C LEU A 86 29.09 12.78 -2.08
N GLN A 87 29.59 13.68 -1.21
CA GLN A 87 30.59 14.75 -1.43
C GLN A 87 30.47 15.80 -0.30
N GLN A 88 31.51 16.25 0.40
CA GLN A 88 32.96 16.21 0.19
C GLN A 88 33.69 15.74 1.45
#